data_AF-A0A496RYJ6-F1
#
_entry.id   AF-A0A496RYJ6-F1
#
_cell.length_a   1.000
_cell.length_b   1.000
_cell.length_c   1.000
_cell.angle_alpha   90.00
_cell.angle_beta   90.00
_cell.angle_gamma   90.00
#
_symmetry.space_group_name_H-M   'P 1'
#
loop_
_entity.id
_entity.type
_entity.pdbx_description
1 polymer ?
#
loop_
_entity_poly.entity_id
_entity_poly.type
_entity_poly.pdbx_seq_one_letter_code
_entity_poly.pdbx_strand_id
1 'polypeptide(L)'
;MKRICPILLIFFFLTGCATMLMEKGGKLPTNPIMELEIDLVFLDELAAMTKLNQIMLERMPVSLEDKWPELLNHYTKKPGRAEKENKDAYDRCLTQLLKEDFTFFKIYNPLIYTTCLARSSGLLESLMMGTRATIFIEAAKALGRRYEHAKLVLGYLPFGCKCTYYSKAYHSGSPKGKVGWIYGELISFGRPRVAPEVVYVNASRVNIRSGPGTQYCVIEKVDKGCHLTVLKRRGSWYKVRLPGSLFCQRKKKECAFFYKSTERMLYTYLFAKGGFDSWVDLQISPTCFRVVEGEHLGTFKEVFYTLLPEDKQDEIKGIDEELAIARIDLEQIKARLKDKKLAKEEKAALKKRKAELKRDVKNKEAIQKRLYKEALTTIEVTPEKIKKAKKLLEIAKFIDGNFSRIATAMTFLTVKIIDDIAVWGYLKPKDISQVLSSLVIMGIIVGPDARALSQERFKLLGKRVITLPVNYFSIWGHAIAQKKQVAKYKGYLEAMVKMEEKI
;
A
#
# COMPACT_ATOMS: atom_id res chain seq x y z
N MET A 1 -18.51 3.69 6.46
CA MET A 1 -17.98 3.46 7.82
C MET A 1 -18.33 4.62 8.78
N LYS A 2 -19.50 5.27 8.66
CA LYS A 2 -19.91 6.32 9.62
C LYS A 2 -20.36 5.75 11.00
N ARG A 3 -20.44 4.43 11.17
CA ARG A 3 -20.98 3.76 12.38
C ARG A 3 -19.95 3.09 13.30
N ILE A 4 -18.66 3.07 12.94
CA ILE A 4 -17.62 2.37 13.74
C ILE A 4 -16.99 3.30 14.81
N CYS A 5 -17.08 4.62 14.63
CA CYS A 5 -16.41 5.60 15.49
C CYS A 5 -16.90 5.67 16.95
N PRO A 6 -18.21 5.54 17.29
CA PRO A 6 -18.65 5.64 18.67
C PRO A 6 -18.44 4.34 19.48
N ILE A 7 -18.32 3.19 18.80
CA ILE A 7 -18.11 1.90 19.46
C ILE A 7 -16.70 1.86 20.07
N LEU A 8 -15.67 2.35 19.35
CA LEU A 8 -14.28 2.36 19.83
C LEU A 8 -14.05 3.17 21.11
N LEU A 9 -14.87 4.20 21.39
CA LEU A 9 -14.75 5.05 22.58
C LEU A 9 -15.21 4.33 23.88
N ILE A 10 -16.14 3.37 23.79
CA ILE A 10 -16.67 2.63 24.94
C ILE A 10 -15.71 1.51 25.39
N PHE A 11 -14.82 1.04 24.51
CA PHE A 11 -13.84 -0.02 24.78
C PHE A 11 -12.64 0.41 25.66
N PHE A 12 -12.49 1.72 25.94
CA PHE A 12 -11.33 2.28 26.65
C PHE A 12 -11.30 2.05 28.16
N PHE A 13 -12.42 1.73 28.80
CA PHE A 13 -12.43 1.46 30.25
C PHE A 13 -11.78 0.11 30.63
N LEU A 14 -11.50 -0.77 29.67
CA LEU A 14 -10.98 -2.12 29.93
C LEU A 14 -9.46 -2.24 29.81
N THR A 15 -8.75 -1.28 29.21
CA THR A 15 -7.28 -1.34 29.09
C THR A 15 -6.56 -1.05 30.40
N GLY A 16 -7.19 -0.33 31.34
CA GLY A 16 -6.69 -0.19 32.71
C GLY A 16 -6.74 -1.49 33.53
N CYS A 17 -7.40 -2.54 33.02
CA CYS A 17 -7.57 -3.80 33.73
C CYS A 17 -6.45 -4.82 33.46
N ALA A 18 -5.68 -4.68 32.37
CA ALA A 18 -4.63 -5.64 32.01
C ALA A 18 -3.44 -5.62 33.00
N THR A 19 -3.07 -4.44 33.50
CA THR A 19 -2.05 -4.30 34.55
C THR A 19 -2.56 -4.75 35.93
N MET A 20 -3.87 -4.72 36.18
CA MET A 20 -4.48 -5.19 37.43
C MET A 20 -4.67 -6.72 37.49
N LEU A 21 -4.68 -7.41 36.35
CA LEU A 21 -4.90 -8.86 36.30
C LEU A 21 -3.63 -9.69 36.56
N MET A 22 -2.44 -9.08 36.51
CA MET A 22 -1.17 -9.76 36.76
C MET A 22 -0.90 -10.02 38.25
N GLU A 23 -1.59 -9.34 39.16
CA GLU A 23 -1.44 -9.55 40.62
C GLU A 23 -2.23 -10.77 41.16
N LYS A 24 -3.15 -11.35 40.39
CA LYS A 24 -4.04 -12.41 40.87
C LYS A 24 -3.97 -13.70 40.06
N GLY A 25 -2.77 -14.25 39.80
CA GLY A 25 -2.57 -15.66 39.39
C GLY A 25 -3.47 -16.19 38.26
N GLY A 26 -4.04 -15.30 37.44
CA GLY A 26 -5.09 -15.62 36.48
C GLY A 26 -4.46 -15.99 35.15
N LYS A 27 -4.90 -17.12 34.56
CA LYS A 27 -4.55 -17.45 33.18
C LYS A 27 -4.91 -16.27 32.28
N LEU A 28 -3.92 -15.70 31.60
CA LEU A 28 -4.15 -14.69 30.57
C LEU A 28 -5.22 -15.23 29.59
N PRO A 29 -6.36 -14.55 29.40
CA PRO A 29 -7.38 -15.00 28.45
C PRO A 29 -6.89 -14.92 26.99
N THR A 30 -5.79 -14.20 26.73
CA THR A 30 -5.18 -13.95 25.42
C THR A 30 -3.79 -14.59 25.30
N ASN A 31 -3.41 -14.98 24.08
CA ASN A 31 -2.05 -15.47 23.79
C ASN A 31 -1.13 -14.28 23.47
N PRO A 32 -0.13 -13.97 24.31
CA PRO A 32 0.70 -12.76 24.15
C PRO A 32 1.54 -12.78 22.87
N ILE A 33 1.91 -13.96 22.39
CA ILE A 33 2.69 -14.11 21.15
C ILE A 33 1.83 -13.78 19.94
N MET A 34 0.59 -14.25 19.93
CA MET A 34 -0.37 -13.93 18.86
C MET A 34 -0.69 -12.44 18.82
N GLU A 35 -0.90 -11.82 19.97
CA GLU A 35 -1.18 -10.39 20.08
C GLU A 35 -0.02 -9.56 19.53
N LEU A 36 1.21 -9.91 19.89
CA LEU A 36 2.42 -9.28 19.35
C LEU A 36 2.56 -9.49 17.83
N GLU A 37 2.32 -10.72 17.33
CA GLU A 37 2.38 -11.02 15.88
C GLU A 37 1.37 -10.19 15.07
N ILE A 38 0.16 -9.97 15.60
CA ILE A 38 -0.87 -9.13 14.98
C ILE A 38 -0.41 -7.67 14.88
N ASP A 39 0.20 -7.15 15.93
CA ASP A 39 0.69 -5.77 15.96
C ASP A 39 1.88 -5.57 15.02
N LEU A 40 2.77 -6.57 14.98
CA LEU A 40 3.92 -6.60 14.10
C LEU A 40 3.53 -6.66 12.62
N VAL A 41 2.56 -7.50 12.23
CA VAL A 41 2.09 -7.53 10.83
C VAL A 41 1.42 -6.22 10.44
N PHE A 42 0.65 -5.60 11.35
CA PHE A 42 0.05 -4.31 11.07
C PHE A 42 1.14 -3.24 10.83
N LEU A 43 2.16 -3.20 11.69
CA LEU A 43 3.29 -2.28 11.52
C LEU A 43 4.04 -2.50 10.19
N ASP A 44 4.19 -3.75 9.74
CA ASP A 44 4.79 -4.07 8.45
C ASP A 44 3.96 -3.57 7.27
N GLU A 45 2.64 -3.75 7.30
CA GLU A 45 1.74 -3.22 6.28
C GLU A 45 1.80 -1.69 6.20
N LEU A 46 1.98 -1.02 7.35
CA LEU A 46 2.18 0.43 7.39
C LEU A 46 3.50 0.87 6.77
N ALA A 47 4.60 0.17 7.10
CA ALA A 47 5.89 0.42 6.48
C ALA A 47 5.80 0.25 4.96
N ALA A 48 5.11 -0.79 4.50
CA ALA A 48 4.91 -1.08 3.09
C ALA A 48 4.07 -0.01 2.39
N MET A 49 2.96 0.40 2.99
CA MET A 49 2.11 1.48 2.46
C MET A 49 2.79 2.84 2.44
N THR A 50 3.59 3.16 3.46
CA THR A 50 4.37 4.41 3.52
C THR A 50 5.34 4.50 2.34
N LYS A 51 6.02 3.39 2.01
CA LYS A 51 6.89 3.32 0.83
C LYS A 51 6.11 3.46 -0.48
N LEU A 52 4.95 2.84 -0.58
CA LEU A 52 4.11 2.94 -1.77
C LEU A 52 3.59 4.37 -1.98
N ASN A 53 3.21 5.07 -0.90
CA ASN A 53 2.84 6.47 -0.94
C ASN A 53 3.97 7.36 -1.46
N GLN A 54 5.19 7.11 -1.03
CA GLN A 54 6.36 7.82 -1.53
C GLN A 54 6.55 7.61 -3.04
N ILE A 55 6.46 6.36 -3.51
CA ILE A 55 6.55 6.02 -4.94
C ILE A 55 5.52 6.78 -5.76
N MET A 56 4.27 6.84 -5.28
CA MET A 56 3.19 7.56 -5.97
C MET A 56 3.46 9.06 -6.09
N LEU A 57 4.10 9.66 -5.08
CA LEU A 57 4.37 11.10 -5.05
C LEU A 57 5.63 11.49 -5.83
N GLU A 58 6.67 10.64 -5.81
CA GLU A 58 8.01 11.03 -6.25
C GLU A 58 8.48 10.31 -7.52
N ARG A 59 7.85 9.22 -7.93
CA ARG A 59 8.37 8.36 -9.01
C ARG A 59 7.36 8.10 -10.12
N MET A 60 6.09 8.04 -9.79
CA MET A 60 5.05 7.69 -10.77
C MET A 60 4.69 8.89 -11.63
N PRO A 61 4.84 8.79 -12.97
CA PRO A 61 4.41 9.86 -13.85
C PRO A 61 2.88 9.95 -13.90
N VAL A 62 2.38 11.18 -14.06
CA VAL A 62 0.97 11.49 -14.25
C VAL A 62 0.70 11.73 -15.72
N SER A 63 -0.42 11.20 -16.22
CA SER A 63 -0.94 11.40 -17.57
C SER A 63 -2.44 11.65 -17.48
N LEU A 64 -2.99 12.45 -18.40
CA LEU A 64 -4.43 12.72 -18.47
C LEU A 64 -5.20 11.63 -19.23
N GLU A 65 -4.52 10.81 -20.02
CA GLU A 65 -5.10 9.73 -20.83
C GLU A 65 -5.08 8.38 -20.09
N ASP A 66 -4.13 8.19 -19.18
CA ASP A 66 -4.03 6.98 -18.37
C ASP A 66 -5.14 6.94 -17.29
N LYS A 67 -5.53 5.75 -16.84
CA LYS A 67 -6.52 5.55 -15.76
C LYS A 67 -5.92 5.45 -14.37
N TRP A 68 -4.61 5.39 -14.26
CA TRP A 68 -3.92 5.81 -13.06
C TRP A 68 -4.10 7.33 -12.94
N PRO A 69 -4.44 7.87 -11.76
CA PRO A 69 -4.56 7.25 -10.44
C PRO A 69 -5.96 6.80 -10.02
N GLU A 70 -7.00 7.05 -10.83
CA GLU A 70 -8.40 6.72 -10.50
C GLU A 70 -8.59 5.23 -10.17
N LEU A 71 -7.76 4.37 -10.76
CA LEU A 71 -7.71 2.94 -10.45
C LEU A 71 -7.49 2.67 -8.95
N LEU A 72 -6.66 3.44 -8.25
CA LEU A 72 -6.38 3.28 -6.80
C LEU A 72 -7.63 3.34 -5.94
N ASN A 73 -8.42 4.40 -6.15
CA ASN A 73 -9.61 4.65 -5.36
C ASN A 73 -10.77 3.77 -5.80
N HIS A 74 -10.72 3.22 -7.01
CA HIS A 74 -11.77 2.38 -7.53
C HIS A 74 -12.04 1.15 -6.66
N TYR A 75 -10.97 0.48 -6.20
CA TYR A 75 -11.09 -0.66 -5.30
C TYR A 75 -11.94 -0.38 -4.06
N THR A 76 -12.00 0.87 -3.65
CA THR A 76 -12.70 1.33 -2.45
C THR A 76 -14.17 1.68 -2.67
N LYS A 77 -14.62 1.76 -3.93
CA LYS A 77 -16.01 2.03 -4.29
C LYS A 77 -16.86 0.79 -4.04
N LYS A 78 -18.11 1.01 -3.61
CA LYS A 78 -19.08 -0.08 -3.45
C LYS A 78 -19.48 -0.59 -4.83
N PRO A 79 -19.40 -1.91 -5.11
CA PRO A 79 -19.82 -2.44 -6.40
C PRO A 79 -21.34 -2.34 -6.55
N GLY A 80 -21.81 -2.17 -7.78
CA GLY A 80 -23.22 -2.40 -8.10
C GLY A 80 -23.59 -3.89 -7.94
N ARG A 81 -24.90 -4.20 -7.89
CA ARG A 81 -25.40 -5.57 -7.65
C ARG A 81 -24.82 -6.59 -8.64
N ALA A 82 -24.72 -6.22 -9.92
CA ALA A 82 -24.19 -7.07 -10.99
C ALA A 82 -22.66 -7.26 -10.95
N GLU A 83 -21.92 -6.45 -10.19
CA GLU A 83 -20.45 -6.53 -10.11
C GLU A 83 -19.96 -7.11 -8.77
N LYS A 84 -20.87 -7.45 -7.86
CA LYS A 84 -20.55 -7.92 -6.52
C LYS A 84 -19.68 -9.17 -6.55
N GLU A 85 -20.07 -10.17 -7.34
CA GLU A 85 -19.33 -11.44 -7.45
C GLU A 85 -17.91 -11.23 -7.99
N ASN A 86 -17.74 -10.36 -9.00
CA ASN A 86 -16.43 -10.00 -9.54
C ASN A 86 -15.57 -9.29 -8.49
N LYS A 87 -16.18 -8.40 -7.69
CA LYS A 87 -15.48 -7.72 -6.58
C LYS A 87 -15.06 -8.71 -5.51
N ASP A 88 -15.92 -9.65 -5.15
CA ASP A 88 -15.63 -10.68 -4.16
C ASP A 88 -14.51 -11.62 -4.67
N ALA A 89 -14.52 -11.99 -5.95
CA ALA A 89 -13.44 -12.76 -6.58
C ALA A 89 -12.10 -12.00 -6.55
N TYR A 90 -12.13 -10.70 -6.81
CA TYR A 90 -10.94 -9.85 -6.73
C TYR A 90 -10.43 -9.71 -5.30
N ASP A 91 -11.31 -9.54 -4.31
CA ASP A 91 -10.93 -9.51 -2.90
C ASP A 91 -10.30 -10.83 -2.45
N ARG A 92 -10.81 -11.97 -2.91
CA ARG A 92 -10.19 -13.28 -2.67
C ARG A 92 -8.80 -13.37 -3.28
N CYS A 93 -8.62 -12.88 -4.51
CA CYS A 93 -7.31 -12.87 -5.17
C CYS A 93 -6.30 -11.96 -4.45
N LEU A 94 -6.70 -10.73 -4.09
CA LEU A 94 -5.84 -9.83 -3.30
C LEU A 94 -5.47 -10.43 -1.94
N THR A 95 -6.41 -11.13 -1.31
CA THR A 95 -6.14 -11.85 -0.05
C THR A 95 -5.14 -12.98 -0.26
N GLN A 96 -5.17 -13.66 -1.41
CA GLN A 96 -4.19 -14.69 -1.74
C GLN A 96 -2.79 -14.09 -1.96
N LEU A 97 -2.68 -12.97 -2.70
CA LEU A 97 -1.41 -12.25 -2.84
C LEU A 97 -0.89 -11.75 -1.49
N LEU A 98 -1.77 -11.25 -0.62
CA LEU A 98 -1.41 -10.82 0.73
C LEU A 98 -0.79 -11.95 1.56
N LYS A 99 -1.27 -13.18 1.41
CA LYS A 99 -0.69 -14.38 2.06
C LYS A 99 0.69 -14.76 1.51
N GLU A 100 0.97 -14.42 0.26
CA GLU A 100 2.31 -14.60 -0.33
C GLU A 100 3.29 -13.54 0.18
N ASP A 101 2.78 -12.33 0.42
CA ASP A 101 3.58 -11.19 0.85
C ASP A 101 3.84 -11.16 2.35
N PHE A 102 2.88 -11.59 3.17
CA PHE A 102 2.98 -11.65 4.63
C PHE A 102 2.58 -13.04 5.14
N THR A 103 3.56 -13.79 5.64
CA THR A 103 3.37 -15.19 6.05
C THR A 103 2.34 -15.33 7.17
N PHE A 104 2.15 -14.28 7.99
CA PHE A 104 1.13 -14.23 9.04
C PHE A 104 -0.26 -14.68 8.54
N PHE A 105 -0.75 -14.12 7.42
CA PHE A 105 -2.09 -14.44 6.90
C PHE A 105 -2.18 -15.84 6.27
N LYS A 106 -1.03 -16.46 5.98
CA LYS A 106 -0.96 -17.81 5.43
C LYS A 106 -1.03 -18.86 6.54
N ILE A 107 -0.31 -18.65 7.63
CA ILE A 107 -0.12 -19.67 8.67
C ILE A 107 -1.14 -19.58 9.80
N TYR A 108 -1.66 -18.38 10.10
CA TYR A 108 -2.61 -18.22 11.19
C TYR A 108 -4.06 -18.35 10.71
N ASN A 109 -4.86 -19.12 11.44
CA ASN A 109 -6.30 -19.22 11.26
C ASN A 109 -7.01 -18.30 12.29
N PRO A 110 -7.39 -17.07 11.88
CA PRO A 110 -7.97 -16.11 12.80
C PRO A 110 -9.34 -16.55 13.34
N LEU A 111 -10.10 -17.37 12.59
CA LEU A 111 -11.42 -17.83 13.04
C LEU A 111 -11.32 -18.77 14.24
N ILE A 112 -10.32 -19.65 14.23
CA ILE A 112 -10.05 -20.56 15.36
C ILE A 112 -9.57 -19.74 16.55
N TYR A 113 -8.65 -18.79 16.33
CA TYR A 113 -8.15 -17.91 17.38
C TYR A 113 -9.29 -17.15 18.09
N THR A 114 -10.19 -16.53 17.33
CA THR A 114 -11.33 -15.78 17.88
C THR A 114 -12.31 -16.68 18.62
N THR A 115 -12.52 -17.91 18.13
CA THR A 115 -13.39 -18.90 18.78
C THR A 115 -12.80 -19.38 20.11
N CYS A 116 -11.47 -19.58 20.18
CA CYS A 116 -10.77 -19.94 21.41
C CYS A 116 -10.86 -18.83 22.46
N LEU A 117 -10.68 -17.56 22.07
CA LEU A 117 -10.84 -16.41 22.97
C LEU A 117 -12.27 -16.30 23.54
N ALA A 118 -13.28 -16.56 22.71
CA ALA A 118 -14.68 -16.51 23.13
C ALA A 118 -15.03 -17.57 24.19
N ARG A 119 -14.28 -18.69 24.25
CA ARG A 119 -14.48 -19.80 25.20
C ARG A 119 -13.72 -19.65 26.51
N SER A 120 -12.67 -18.82 26.57
CA SER A 120 -11.74 -18.74 27.71
C SER A 120 -12.10 -17.67 28.76
N SER A 121 -13.13 -16.86 28.54
CA SER A 121 -13.52 -15.73 29.39
C SER A 121 -15.03 -15.71 29.65
N GLY A 122 -15.48 -15.06 30.73
CA GLY A 122 -16.92 -14.91 31.03
C GLY A 122 -17.67 -14.22 29.88
N LEU A 123 -18.99 -14.43 29.78
CA LEU A 123 -19.81 -14.07 28.60
C LEU A 123 -19.60 -12.62 28.10
N LEU A 124 -19.38 -11.67 29.01
CA LEU A 124 -19.19 -10.25 28.68
C LEU A 124 -17.73 -9.91 28.29
N GLU A 125 -16.74 -10.50 28.96
CA GLU A 125 -15.31 -10.29 28.68
C GLU A 125 -14.88 -10.99 27.39
N SER A 126 -15.47 -12.16 27.10
CA SER A 126 -15.22 -12.93 25.87
C SER A 126 -15.76 -12.24 24.64
N LEU A 127 -16.90 -11.55 24.78
CA LEU A 127 -17.46 -10.70 23.75
C LEU A 127 -16.53 -9.52 23.46
N MET A 128 -15.94 -8.89 24.48
CA MET A 128 -15.12 -7.68 24.30
C MET A 128 -13.73 -7.99 23.70
N MET A 129 -13.02 -9.01 24.20
CA MET A 129 -11.67 -9.35 23.70
C MET A 129 -11.70 -10.05 22.34
N GLY A 130 -12.63 -10.99 22.14
CA GLY A 130 -12.81 -11.66 20.85
C GLY A 130 -13.20 -10.67 19.74
N THR A 131 -14.03 -9.68 20.05
CA THR A 131 -14.40 -8.61 19.10
C THR A 131 -13.20 -7.72 18.76
N ARG A 132 -12.33 -7.40 19.72
CA ARG A 132 -11.13 -6.58 19.48
C ARG A 132 -10.12 -7.26 18.55
N ALA A 133 -9.69 -8.49 18.84
CA ALA A 133 -8.73 -9.20 18.00
C ALA A 133 -9.25 -9.37 16.56
N THR A 134 -10.55 -9.64 16.42
CA THR A 134 -11.23 -9.71 15.12
C THR A 134 -11.15 -8.38 14.38
N ILE A 135 -11.42 -7.25 15.05
CA ILE A 135 -11.36 -5.91 14.44
C ILE A 135 -9.95 -5.62 13.91
N PHE A 136 -8.91 -5.90 14.69
CA PHE A 136 -7.53 -5.64 14.26
C PHE A 136 -7.11 -6.50 13.06
N ILE A 137 -7.43 -7.79 13.09
CA ILE A 137 -7.13 -8.70 11.97
C ILE A 137 -7.87 -8.27 10.70
N GLU A 138 -9.14 -7.89 10.81
CA GLU A 138 -9.89 -7.40 9.65
C GLU A 138 -9.41 -6.04 9.15
N ALA A 139 -8.96 -5.16 10.05
CA ALA A 139 -8.32 -3.90 9.70
C ALA A 139 -6.99 -4.12 8.95
N ALA A 140 -6.16 -5.04 9.44
CA ALA A 140 -4.91 -5.45 8.78
C ALA A 140 -5.21 -6.01 7.38
N LYS A 141 -6.08 -7.03 7.26
CA LYS A 141 -6.49 -7.56 5.95
C LYS A 141 -7.02 -6.49 4.99
N ALA A 142 -7.80 -5.54 5.49
CA ALA A 142 -8.33 -4.45 4.66
C ALA A 142 -7.23 -3.48 4.20
N LEU A 143 -6.23 -3.21 5.03
CA LEU A 143 -5.06 -2.42 4.68
C LEU A 143 -4.16 -3.19 3.70
N GLY A 144 -3.83 -4.43 4.01
CA GLY A 144 -3.06 -5.34 3.16
C GLY A 144 -3.66 -5.50 1.75
N ARG A 145 -4.98 -5.69 1.62
CA ARG A 145 -5.62 -5.74 0.29
C ARG A 145 -5.47 -4.43 -0.49
N ARG A 146 -5.50 -3.27 0.18
CA ARG A 146 -5.26 -1.96 -0.47
C ARG A 146 -3.82 -1.83 -0.94
N TYR A 147 -2.88 -2.31 -0.13
CA TYR A 147 -1.48 -2.40 -0.49
C TYR A 147 -1.28 -3.26 -1.73
N GLU A 148 -1.80 -4.49 -1.74
CA GLU A 148 -1.73 -5.38 -2.90
C GLU A 148 -2.38 -4.76 -4.14
N HIS A 149 -3.57 -4.16 -3.99
CA HIS A 149 -4.23 -3.47 -5.08
C HIS A 149 -3.34 -2.36 -5.66
N ALA A 150 -2.78 -1.50 -4.82
CA ALA A 150 -1.92 -0.42 -5.27
C ALA A 150 -0.61 -0.94 -5.89
N LYS A 151 -0.01 -2.03 -5.37
CA LYS A 151 1.12 -2.72 -6.04
C LYS A 151 0.77 -3.16 -7.45
N LEU A 152 -0.41 -3.75 -7.65
CA LEU A 152 -0.86 -4.19 -8.98
C LEU A 152 -1.10 -3.03 -9.94
N VAL A 153 -1.57 -1.89 -9.44
CA VAL A 153 -1.82 -0.71 -10.26
C VAL A 153 -0.52 0.01 -10.63
N LEU A 154 0.49 -0.03 -9.77
CA LEU A 154 1.77 0.67 -9.93
C LEU A 154 2.86 -0.15 -10.61
N GLY A 155 2.82 -1.46 -10.43
CA GLY A 155 3.85 -2.38 -10.89
C GLY A 155 3.87 -2.52 -12.41
N TYR A 156 5.03 -2.92 -12.92
CA TYR A 156 5.26 -3.16 -14.34
C TYR A 156 4.28 -4.15 -14.99
N LEU A 157 3.84 -5.16 -14.25
CA LEU A 157 2.86 -6.10 -14.80
C LEU A 157 1.56 -5.35 -15.05
N PRO A 158 0.99 -5.47 -16.27
CA PRO A 158 -0.25 -4.80 -16.56
C PRO A 158 -1.37 -5.15 -15.57
N PHE A 159 -2.20 -4.15 -15.25
CA PHE A 159 -3.32 -4.35 -14.32
C PHE A 159 -4.26 -5.44 -14.84
N GLY A 160 -4.62 -6.38 -13.97
CA GLY A 160 -5.37 -7.59 -14.33
C GLY A 160 -4.53 -8.86 -14.49
N CYS A 161 -3.19 -8.75 -14.54
CA CYS A 161 -2.30 -9.90 -14.72
C CYS A 161 -2.35 -10.94 -13.59
N LYS A 162 -2.23 -10.47 -12.34
CA LYS A 162 -2.24 -11.37 -11.16
C LYS A 162 -3.66 -11.60 -10.65
N CYS A 163 -4.44 -10.54 -10.59
CA CYS A 163 -5.82 -10.58 -10.15
C CYS A 163 -6.69 -9.90 -11.21
N THR A 164 -7.55 -10.68 -11.86
CA THR A 164 -8.52 -10.16 -12.81
C THR A 164 -9.56 -9.34 -12.07
N TYR A 165 -9.87 -8.15 -12.59
CA TYR A 165 -10.91 -7.30 -12.04
C TYR A 165 -11.77 -6.74 -13.16
N TYR A 166 -13.01 -7.22 -13.24
CA TYR A 166 -13.97 -6.79 -14.24
C TYR A 166 -14.97 -5.82 -13.62
N SER A 167 -14.76 -4.53 -13.86
CA SER A 167 -15.79 -3.50 -13.68
C SER A 167 -16.07 -2.84 -15.02
N LYS A 168 -17.34 -2.59 -15.33
CA LYS A 168 -17.78 -1.92 -16.56
C LYS A 168 -17.17 -0.53 -16.69
N ALA A 169 -16.96 0.17 -15.58
CA ALA A 169 -16.27 1.46 -15.55
C ALA A 169 -14.79 1.38 -16.02
N TYR A 170 -14.20 0.18 -16.05
CA TYR A 170 -12.78 -0.02 -16.32
C TYR A 170 -12.49 -0.99 -17.47
N HIS A 171 -13.49 -1.39 -18.27
CA HIS A 171 -13.27 -2.19 -19.50
C HIS A 171 -12.24 -1.54 -20.45
N SER A 172 -12.13 -0.21 -20.47
CA SER A 172 -11.10 0.52 -21.23
C SER A 172 -9.74 0.70 -20.53
N GLY A 173 -9.51 0.04 -19.38
CA GLY A 173 -8.25 0.03 -18.62
C GLY A 173 -7.59 -1.35 -18.52
N SER A 174 -8.20 -2.37 -19.14
CA SER A 174 -7.44 -3.53 -19.57
C SER A 174 -6.36 -3.01 -20.53
N PRO A 175 -5.10 -3.47 -20.46
CA PRO A 175 -4.04 -2.94 -21.31
C PRO A 175 -4.56 -3.01 -22.73
N LYS A 176 -4.59 -1.87 -23.44
CA LYS A 176 -4.89 -1.88 -24.87
C LYS A 176 -3.74 -2.64 -25.50
N GLY A 177 -3.87 -3.96 -25.62
CA GLY A 177 -2.78 -4.77 -26.10
C GLY A 177 -2.49 -4.40 -27.54
N LYS A 178 -1.26 -4.68 -27.96
CA LYS A 178 -0.80 -4.43 -29.33
C LYS A 178 -1.84 -4.94 -30.32
N VAL A 179 -2.09 -4.18 -31.37
CA VAL A 179 -3.01 -4.55 -32.44
C VAL A 179 -2.20 -5.02 -33.64
N GLY A 180 -2.57 -6.17 -34.20
CA GLY A 180 -1.91 -6.74 -35.36
C GLY A 180 -2.78 -7.75 -36.10
N TRP A 181 -2.20 -8.45 -37.07
CA TRP A 181 -2.91 -9.39 -37.93
C TRP A 181 -2.43 -10.83 -37.73
N ILE A 182 -3.38 -11.77 -37.68
CA ILE A 182 -3.16 -13.22 -37.54
C ILE A 182 -3.89 -13.98 -38.67
N TYR A 183 -3.31 -15.10 -39.13
CA TYR A 183 -3.90 -15.96 -40.16
C TYR A 183 -5.02 -16.83 -39.56
N GLY A 184 -6.15 -16.93 -40.26
CA GLY A 184 -7.40 -17.50 -39.76
C GLY A 184 -7.35 -18.98 -39.41
N GLU A 185 -6.53 -19.80 -40.09
CA GLU A 185 -6.42 -21.23 -39.79
C GLU A 185 -5.66 -21.51 -38.48
N LEU A 186 -4.94 -20.50 -37.96
CA LEU A 186 -4.16 -20.60 -36.73
C LEU A 186 -4.97 -20.21 -35.48
N ILE A 187 -6.27 -20.00 -35.65
CA ILE A 187 -7.19 -19.59 -34.57
C ILE A 187 -8.47 -20.42 -34.61
N SER A 188 -9.12 -20.58 -33.45
CA SER A 188 -10.46 -21.15 -33.31
C SER A 188 -11.40 -20.16 -32.63
N PHE A 189 -12.67 -20.18 -33.03
CA PHE A 189 -13.68 -19.28 -32.47
C PHE A 189 -14.24 -19.86 -31.17
N GLY A 190 -14.38 -19.02 -30.14
CA GLY A 190 -15.13 -19.36 -28.93
C GLY A 190 -16.64 -19.43 -29.22
N ARG A 191 -17.40 -20.12 -28.36
CA ARG A 191 -18.88 -20.13 -28.46
C ARG A 191 -19.40 -18.67 -28.33
N PRO A 192 -20.11 -18.12 -29.32
CA PRO A 192 -20.51 -16.72 -29.28
C PRO A 192 -21.70 -16.55 -28.34
N ARG A 193 -21.66 -15.56 -27.44
CA ARG A 193 -22.88 -15.10 -26.76
C ARG A 193 -23.08 -13.58 -26.77
N VAL A 194 -22.04 -12.74 -26.87
CA VAL A 194 -22.15 -11.28 -27.10
C VAL A 194 -20.82 -10.76 -27.68
N ALA A 195 -20.86 -9.69 -28.49
CA ALA A 195 -19.68 -8.94 -28.92
C ALA A 195 -18.90 -8.31 -27.72
N PRO A 196 -17.56 -8.16 -27.80
CA PRO A 196 -16.71 -8.40 -28.97
C PRO A 196 -16.37 -9.88 -29.20
N GLU A 197 -16.15 -10.24 -30.46
CA GLU A 197 -15.80 -11.59 -30.90
C GLU A 197 -14.39 -11.99 -30.43
N VAL A 198 -14.25 -13.19 -29.84
CA VAL A 198 -13.01 -13.69 -29.22
C VAL A 198 -12.56 -14.97 -29.91
N VAL A 199 -11.25 -15.06 -30.19
CA VAL A 199 -10.62 -16.22 -30.84
C VAL A 199 -9.44 -16.74 -30.01
N TYR A 200 -9.12 -18.03 -30.15
CA TYR A 200 -8.04 -18.70 -29.43
C TYR A 200 -6.97 -19.22 -30.40
N VAL A 201 -5.69 -19.03 -30.08
CA VAL A 201 -4.58 -19.55 -30.89
C VAL A 201 -4.49 -21.07 -30.77
N ASN A 202 -4.55 -21.81 -31.89
CA ASN A 202 -4.55 -23.29 -31.89
C ASN A 202 -3.15 -23.91 -32.12
N ALA A 203 -2.23 -23.17 -32.74
CA ALA A 203 -0.88 -23.60 -33.08
C ALA A 203 0.14 -23.19 -32.02
N SER A 204 1.24 -23.95 -31.89
CA SER A 204 2.22 -23.84 -30.79
C SER A 204 2.78 -22.42 -30.61
N ARG A 205 3.14 -21.74 -31.70
CA ARG A 205 3.60 -20.34 -31.70
C ARG A 205 3.25 -19.67 -33.02
N VAL A 206 2.58 -18.52 -32.97
CA VAL A 206 2.02 -17.83 -34.12
C VAL A 206 2.52 -16.38 -34.20
N ASN A 207 2.83 -15.94 -35.41
CA ASN A 207 3.27 -14.56 -35.67
C ASN A 207 2.06 -13.61 -35.77
N ILE A 208 2.17 -12.49 -35.08
CA ILE A 208 1.29 -11.33 -35.26
C ILE A 208 2.02 -10.34 -36.16
N ARG A 209 1.37 -9.92 -37.24
CA ARG A 209 1.99 -9.08 -38.28
C ARG A 209 1.41 -7.67 -38.32
N SER A 210 2.18 -6.72 -38.86
CA SER A 210 1.75 -5.34 -39.04
C SER A 210 0.61 -5.19 -40.08
N GLY A 211 0.49 -6.15 -41.01
CA GLY A 211 -0.55 -6.18 -42.03
C GLY A 211 -1.02 -7.59 -42.40
N PRO A 212 -2.12 -7.71 -43.16
CA PRO A 212 -2.73 -8.98 -43.54
C PRO A 212 -1.97 -9.64 -44.71
N GLY A 213 -0.94 -10.40 -44.39
CA GLY A 213 -0.13 -11.14 -45.37
C GLY A 213 1.22 -11.57 -44.79
N THR A 214 1.85 -12.58 -45.39
CA THR A 214 3.16 -13.10 -44.95
C THR A 214 4.33 -12.17 -45.25
N GLN A 215 4.15 -11.23 -46.17
CA GLN A 215 5.11 -10.18 -46.55
C GLN A 215 5.23 -9.04 -45.52
N TYR A 216 4.26 -8.89 -44.61
CA TYR A 216 4.29 -7.85 -43.58
C TYR A 216 5.15 -8.25 -42.38
N CYS A 217 5.87 -7.29 -41.78
CA CYS A 217 6.76 -7.52 -40.63
C CYS A 217 6.03 -8.17 -39.44
N VAL A 218 6.72 -9.06 -38.73
CA VAL A 218 6.25 -9.64 -37.48
C VAL A 218 6.45 -8.62 -36.36
N ILE A 219 5.37 -8.25 -35.68
CA ILE A 219 5.36 -7.24 -34.60
C ILE A 219 5.23 -7.86 -33.20
N GLU A 220 4.79 -9.13 -33.12
CA GLU A 220 4.73 -9.91 -31.89
C GLU A 220 4.62 -11.42 -32.20
N LYS A 221 4.90 -12.28 -31.22
CA LYS A 221 4.61 -13.73 -31.29
C LYS A 221 3.68 -14.14 -30.13
N VAL A 222 2.73 -15.02 -30.41
CA VAL A 222 1.73 -15.49 -29.43
C VAL A 222 1.72 -17.02 -29.38
N ASP A 223 1.62 -17.60 -28.19
CA ASP A 223 1.65 -19.04 -28.01
C ASP A 223 0.23 -19.66 -27.99
N LYS A 224 0.15 -20.99 -28.18
CA LYS A 224 -1.10 -21.76 -28.15
C LYS A 224 -1.93 -21.47 -26.90
N GLY A 225 -3.25 -21.34 -27.08
CA GLY A 225 -4.20 -21.07 -26.00
C GLY A 225 -4.36 -19.58 -25.65
N CYS A 226 -3.59 -18.69 -26.28
CA CYS A 226 -3.80 -17.25 -26.12
C CYS A 226 -5.16 -16.84 -26.71
N HIS A 227 -5.95 -16.09 -25.93
CA HIS A 227 -7.22 -15.52 -26.39
C HIS A 227 -6.95 -14.15 -27.01
N LEU A 228 -7.65 -13.77 -28.07
CA LEU A 228 -7.46 -12.50 -28.79
C LEU A 228 -8.82 -11.88 -29.09
N THR A 229 -8.94 -10.56 -29.03
CA THR A 229 -10.18 -9.86 -29.40
C THR A 229 -10.15 -9.53 -30.89
N VAL A 230 -11.11 -10.00 -31.67
CA VAL A 230 -11.21 -9.67 -33.10
C VAL A 230 -11.72 -8.23 -33.25
N LEU A 231 -11.02 -7.45 -34.05
CA LEU A 231 -11.37 -6.06 -34.39
C LEU A 231 -11.93 -5.95 -35.80
N LYS A 232 -11.37 -6.71 -36.74
CA LYS A 232 -11.74 -6.68 -38.17
C LYS A 232 -11.24 -7.95 -38.87
N ARG A 233 -11.87 -8.34 -39.98
CA ARG A 233 -11.39 -9.38 -40.90
C ARG A 233 -11.06 -8.78 -42.28
N ARG A 234 -10.03 -9.30 -42.95
CA ARG A 234 -9.70 -9.02 -44.37
C ARG A 234 -9.23 -10.31 -45.02
N GLY A 235 -10.06 -10.90 -45.88
CA GLY A 235 -9.81 -12.22 -46.47
C GLY A 235 -9.65 -13.30 -45.39
N SER A 236 -8.56 -14.07 -45.46
CA SER A 236 -8.20 -15.09 -44.47
C SER A 236 -7.44 -14.55 -43.24
N TRP A 237 -7.31 -13.22 -43.11
CA TRP A 237 -6.59 -12.59 -42.01
C TRP A 237 -7.52 -11.83 -41.05
N TYR A 238 -7.20 -11.89 -39.76
CA TYR A 238 -7.95 -11.24 -38.70
C TYR A 238 -7.09 -10.19 -38.02
N LYS A 239 -7.57 -8.95 -37.98
CA LYS A 239 -7.01 -7.88 -37.15
C LYS A 239 -7.48 -8.13 -35.73
N VAL A 240 -6.54 -8.40 -34.85
CA VAL A 240 -6.77 -8.76 -33.46
C VAL A 240 -6.13 -7.76 -32.53
N ARG A 241 -6.77 -7.55 -31.39
CA ARG A 241 -6.16 -6.94 -30.22
C ARG A 241 -5.64 -8.06 -29.34
N LEU A 242 -4.34 -8.06 -29.11
CA LEU A 242 -3.74 -8.95 -28.13
C LEU A 242 -4.32 -8.58 -26.75
N PRO A 243 -4.62 -9.53 -25.87
CA PRO A 243 -4.92 -9.20 -24.50
C PRO A 243 -3.64 -8.64 -23.90
N GLY A 244 -3.78 -7.70 -22.97
CA GLY A 244 -2.67 -7.31 -22.10
C GLY A 244 -1.98 -8.50 -21.43
N SER A 245 -2.64 -9.67 -21.39
CA SER A 245 -2.13 -10.88 -20.76
C SER A 245 -0.97 -11.59 -21.44
N LEU A 246 -0.63 -11.28 -22.70
CA LEU A 246 0.63 -11.74 -23.31
C LEU A 246 1.87 -11.13 -22.63
N PHE A 247 1.72 -9.99 -21.94
CA PHE A 247 2.76 -9.40 -21.11
C PHE A 247 2.85 -10.03 -19.72
N CYS A 248 1.81 -10.69 -19.22
CA CYS A 248 1.79 -11.28 -17.87
C CYS A 248 2.79 -12.43 -17.70
N GLN A 249 3.29 -12.99 -18.80
CA GLN A 249 4.22 -14.12 -18.79
C GLN A 249 5.70 -13.69 -18.75
N ARG A 250 6.02 -12.40 -18.88
CA ARG A 250 7.41 -11.92 -18.78
C ARG A 250 7.84 -11.80 -17.32
N LYS A 251 8.47 -12.85 -16.78
CA LYS A 251 9.25 -12.75 -15.53
C LYS A 251 10.52 -11.94 -15.78
N LYS A 252 10.53 -10.63 -15.53
CA LYS A 252 11.81 -9.93 -15.32
C LYS A 252 12.23 -10.14 -13.85
N LYS A 253 13.33 -10.87 -13.64
CA LYS A 253 13.91 -11.12 -12.30
C LYS A 253 14.31 -9.83 -11.55
N GLU A 254 14.38 -8.69 -12.26
CA GLU A 254 14.90 -7.41 -11.76
C GLU A 254 13.93 -6.61 -10.88
N CYS A 255 12.64 -6.95 -10.82
CA CYS A 255 11.65 -6.12 -10.10
C CYS A 255 11.26 -6.67 -8.74
N ALA A 256 12.28 -7.01 -7.93
CA ALA A 256 12.11 -7.62 -6.62
C ALA A 256 11.07 -6.90 -5.74
N PHE A 257 10.97 -5.56 -5.80
CA PHE A 257 10.01 -4.79 -5.00
C PHE A 257 8.55 -5.23 -5.18
N PHE A 258 8.10 -5.51 -6.40
CA PHE A 258 6.70 -5.88 -6.67
C PHE A 258 6.44 -7.39 -6.68
N TYR A 259 7.49 -8.22 -6.77
CA TYR A 259 7.37 -9.68 -6.96
C TYR A 259 7.97 -10.54 -5.84
N LYS A 260 8.88 -10.02 -5.03
CA LYS A 260 9.37 -10.71 -3.83
C LYS A 260 8.40 -10.43 -2.70
N SER A 261 8.24 -11.40 -1.80
CA SER A 261 7.46 -11.24 -0.56
C SER A 261 7.85 -9.95 0.16
N THR A 262 6.85 -9.11 0.43
CA THR A 262 7.02 -7.83 1.13
C THR A 262 7.63 -8.04 2.52
N GLU A 263 7.14 -9.02 3.30
CA GLU A 263 7.71 -9.37 4.61
C GLU A 263 9.19 -9.73 4.51
N ARG A 264 9.61 -10.48 3.48
CA ARG A 264 11.03 -10.82 3.28
C ARG A 264 11.88 -9.60 2.94
N MET A 265 11.33 -8.65 2.18
CA MET A 265 12.03 -7.41 1.90
C MET A 265 12.13 -6.53 3.15
N LEU A 266 11.03 -6.32 3.85
CA LEU A 266 11.00 -5.59 5.12
C LEU A 266 12.00 -6.22 6.10
N TYR A 267 12.05 -7.56 6.18
CA TYR A 267 13.02 -8.23 7.03
C TYR A 267 14.48 -7.84 6.68
N THR A 268 14.78 -7.77 5.39
CA THR A 268 16.12 -7.41 4.89
C THR A 268 16.45 -5.95 5.18
N TYR A 269 15.51 -5.03 4.95
CA TYR A 269 15.79 -3.59 5.06
C TYR A 269 15.62 -3.07 6.50
N LEU A 270 14.52 -3.40 7.15
CA LEU A 270 14.21 -2.95 8.51
C LEU A 270 15.12 -3.55 9.58
N PHE A 271 15.65 -4.77 9.40
CA PHE A 271 16.46 -5.41 10.44
C PHE A 271 17.90 -5.68 10.03
N ALA A 272 18.19 -5.93 8.74
CA ALA A 272 19.55 -6.30 8.31
C ALA A 272 20.36 -5.16 7.70
N LYS A 273 19.73 -4.04 7.28
CA LYS A 273 20.41 -3.00 6.49
C LYS A 273 20.31 -1.58 7.05
N GLY A 274 20.08 -1.37 8.34
CA GLY A 274 20.11 -0.02 8.94
C GLY A 274 18.75 0.56 9.34
N GLY A 275 17.69 -0.24 9.37
CA GLY A 275 16.40 0.18 9.93
C GLY A 275 15.42 0.69 8.89
N PHE A 276 14.46 1.49 9.35
CA PHE A 276 13.42 2.06 8.50
C PHE A 276 13.96 3.00 7.42
N ASP A 277 15.03 3.75 7.72
CA ASP A 277 15.65 4.67 6.75
C ASP A 277 16.09 3.92 5.48
N SER A 278 16.71 2.75 5.65
CA SER A 278 17.12 1.89 4.53
C SER A 278 15.96 1.33 3.70
N TRP A 279 14.76 1.24 4.29
CA TRP A 279 13.54 0.88 3.57
C TRP A 279 13.00 2.08 2.78
N VAL A 280 13.02 3.27 3.37
CA VAL A 280 12.65 4.53 2.71
C VAL A 280 13.60 4.84 1.56
N ASP A 281 14.90 4.63 1.74
CA ASP A 281 15.94 4.91 0.76
C ASP A 281 16.07 3.84 -0.33
N LEU A 282 15.33 2.73 -0.21
CA LEU A 282 15.33 1.67 -1.21
C LEU A 282 15.00 2.23 -2.61
N GLN A 283 16.01 2.23 -3.47
CA GLN A 283 15.86 2.64 -4.86
C GLN A 283 15.19 1.53 -5.67
N ILE A 284 14.17 1.90 -6.42
CA ILE A 284 13.41 0.99 -7.28
C ILE A 284 13.65 1.44 -8.72
N SER A 285 14.08 0.50 -9.57
CA SER A 285 14.32 0.79 -10.99
C SER A 285 13.05 1.35 -11.64
N PRO A 286 13.14 2.42 -12.46
CA PRO A 286 12.01 2.93 -13.23
C PRO A 286 11.32 1.86 -14.09
N THR A 287 12.08 0.87 -14.57
CA THR A 287 11.56 -0.26 -15.36
C THR A 287 10.63 -1.19 -14.59
N CYS A 288 10.54 -1.03 -13.26
CA CYS A 288 9.66 -1.81 -12.41
C CYS A 288 8.28 -1.20 -12.21
N PHE A 289 8.09 0.04 -12.63
CA PHE A 289 6.79 0.67 -12.70
C PHE A 289 6.12 0.35 -14.03
N ARG A 290 4.79 0.46 -14.05
CA ARG A 290 4.04 0.42 -15.30
C ARG A 290 4.46 1.54 -16.24
N VAL A 291 4.31 1.29 -17.53
CA VAL A 291 4.32 2.34 -18.54
C VAL A 291 2.97 3.07 -18.48
N VAL A 292 3.03 4.40 -18.41
CA VAL A 292 1.85 5.27 -18.40
C VAL A 292 1.46 5.58 -19.86
N GLU A 293 0.17 5.43 -20.18
CA GLU A 293 -0.41 5.77 -21.49
C GLU A 293 -0.44 7.29 -21.70
N GLY A 294 -0.24 7.77 -22.92
CA GLY A 294 -0.37 9.19 -23.24
C GLY A 294 0.84 10.03 -22.85
N GLU A 295 0.63 11.33 -22.66
CA GLU A 295 1.69 12.30 -22.37
C GLU A 295 2.18 12.16 -20.92
N HIS A 296 3.50 12.20 -20.72
CA HIS A 296 4.10 12.13 -19.39
C HIS A 296 4.29 13.55 -18.86
N LEU A 297 3.36 13.99 -18.01
CA LEU A 297 3.37 15.34 -17.44
C LEU A 297 4.41 15.54 -16.32
N GLY A 298 5.07 14.46 -15.90
CA GLY A 298 5.99 14.44 -14.74
C GLY A 298 5.36 13.80 -13.51
N THR A 299 6.05 13.94 -12.37
CA THR A 299 5.66 13.44 -11.05
C THR A 299 4.52 14.25 -10.44
N PHE A 300 3.93 13.75 -9.35
CA PHE A 300 2.90 14.49 -8.61
C PHE A 300 3.33 15.92 -8.27
N LYS A 301 4.55 16.09 -7.74
CA LYS A 301 5.04 17.39 -7.26
C LYS A 301 5.25 18.36 -8.41
N GLU A 302 5.85 17.90 -9.51
CA GLU A 302 6.09 18.71 -10.71
C GLU A 302 4.77 19.18 -11.31
N VAL A 303 3.83 18.27 -11.56
CA VAL A 303 2.51 18.62 -12.09
C VAL A 303 1.75 19.55 -11.15
N PHE A 304 1.85 19.33 -9.82
CA PHE A 304 1.22 20.20 -8.84
C PHE A 304 1.72 21.66 -8.94
N TYR A 305 3.02 21.87 -9.11
CA TYR A 305 3.57 23.23 -9.22
C TYR A 305 3.13 23.95 -10.50
N THR A 306 2.88 23.23 -11.60
CA THR A 306 2.29 23.83 -12.82
C THR A 306 0.89 24.42 -12.61
N LEU A 307 0.21 24.06 -11.51
CA LEU A 307 -1.10 24.61 -11.15
C LEU A 307 -1.00 25.96 -10.44
N LEU A 308 0.18 26.33 -9.94
CA LEU A 308 0.38 27.59 -9.23
C LEU A 308 0.50 28.77 -10.22
N PRO A 309 0.16 30.00 -9.79
CA PRO A 309 0.47 31.21 -10.55
C PRO A 309 1.96 31.31 -10.86
N GLU A 310 2.33 31.70 -12.08
CA GLU A 310 3.73 31.72 -12.53
C GLU A 310 4.62 32.60 -11.64
N ASP A 311 4.10 33.76 -11.22
CA ASP A 311 4.78 34.72 -10.34
C ASP A 311 5.01 34.18 -8.91
N LYS A 312 4.34 33.09 -8.53
CA LYS A 312 4.44 32.46 -7.21
C LYS A 312 5.10 31.09 -7.22
N GLN A 313 5.34 30.50 -8.39
CA GLN A 313 5.86 29.14 -8.53
C GLN A 313 7.21 28.98 -7.83
N ASP A 314 8.18 29.83 -8.16
CA ASP A 314 9.54 29.74 -7.62
C ASP A 314 9.59 30.03 -6.12
N GLU A 315 8.81 31.00 -5.65
CA GLU A 315 8.72 31.33 -4.22
C GLU A 315 8.14 30.16 -3.41
N ILE A 316 7.05 29.54 -3.89
CA ILE A 316 6.43 28.38 -3.25
C ILE A 316 7.33 27.14 -3.32
N LYS A 317 8.00 26.93 -4.45
CA LYS A 317 8.94 25.81 -4.60
C LYS A 317 10.13 25.97 -3.66
N GLY A 318 10.70 27.17 -3.58
CA GLY A 318 11.79 27.51 -2.68
C GLY A 318 11.43 27.26 -1.22
N ILE A 319 10.30 27.79 -0.74
CA ILE A 319 9.89 27.58 0.66
C ILE A 319 9.57 26.11 0.96
N ASP A 320 9.02 25.36 -0.01
CA ASP A 320 8.75 23.93 0.13
C ASP A 320 10.05 23.13 0.28
N GLU A 321 11.08 23.45 -0.51
CA GLU A 321 12.40 22.83 -0.48
C GLU A 321 13.16 23.18 0.81
N GLU A 322 13.21 24.46 1.16
CA GLU A 322 13.80 24.93 2.42
C GLU A 322 13.15 24.27 3.64
N LEU A 323 11.82 24.16 3.66
CA LEU A 323 11.10 23.52 4.75
C LEU A 323 11.37 22.02 4.81
N ALA A 324 11.53 21.35 3.66
CA ALA A 324 11.91 19.95 3.61
C ALA A 324 13.32 19.74 4.20
N ILE A 325 14.30 20.56 3.80
CA ILE A 325 15.67 20.53 4.31
C ILE A 325 15.68 20.79 5.82
N ALA A 326 15.02 21.86 6.29
CA ALA A 326 14.99 22.21 7.71
C ALA A 326 14.36 21.10 8.58
N ARG A 327 13.40 20.34 8.04
CA ARG A 327 12.84 19.17 8.73
C ARG A 327 13.82 17.99 8.76
N ILE A 328 14.54 17.74 7.68
CA ILE A 328 15.59 16.70 7.63
C ILE A 328 16.67 17.02 8.66
N ASP A 329 17.20 18.24 8.66
CA ASP A 329 18.21 18.70 9.63
C ASP A 329 17.71 18.53 11.07
N LEU A 330 16.43 18.82 11.32
CA LEU A 330 15.83 18.69 12.65
C LEU A 330 15.77 17.23 13.11
N GLU A 331 15.46 16.30 12.20
CA GLU A 331 15.48 14.87 12.51
C GLU A 331 16.91 14.33 12.67
N GLN A 332 17.88 14.78 11.86
CA GLN A 332 19.28 14.42 12.03
C GLN A 332 19.81 14.86 13.39
N ILE A 333 19.53 16.10 13.82
CA ILE A 333 19.91 16.59 15.15
C ILE A 333 19.22 15.78 16.25
N LYS A 334 17.92 15.44 16.10
CA LYS A 334 17.21 14.60 17.06
C LYS A 334 17.83 13.19 17.13
N ALA A 335 18.28 12.63 16.01
CA ALA A 335 18.96 11.34 15.98
C ALA A 335 20.32 11.42 16.68
N ARG A 336 21.15 12.43 16.38
CA ARG A 336 22.44 12.64 17.04
C ARG A 336 22.31 12.80 18.56
N LEU A 337 21.27 13.51 19.01
CA LEU A 337 20.98 13.68 20.44
C LEU A 337 20.61 12.37 21.18
N LYS A 338 20.32 11.28 20.46
CA LYS A 338 20.07 9.96 21.05
C LYS A 338 21.36 9.16 21.30
N ASP A 339 22.51 9.60 20.78
CA ASP A 339 23.79 8.94 21.03
C ASP A 339 24.17 9.05 22.52
N LYS A 340 24.38 7.91 23.16
CA LYS A 340 24.77 7.83 24.58
C LYS A 340 26.22 8.26 24.81
N LYS A 341 27.07 8.22 23.78
CA LYS A 341 28.49 8.59 23.85
C LYS A 341 28.74 10.08 23.58
N LEU A 342 27.68 10.86 23.41
CA LEU A 342 27.75 12.27 23.07
C LEU A 342 28.33 13.11 24.23
N ALA A 343 29.36 13.91 23.95
CA ALA A 343 29.95 14.81 24.94
C ALA A 343 28.91 15.81 25.48
N LYS A 344 29.05 16.21 26.75
CA LYS A 344 28.08 17.11 27.42
C LYS A 344 27.93 18.45 26.69
N GLU A 345 29.03 18.99 26.19
CA GLU A 345 29.08 20.26 25.44
C GLU A 345 28.43 20.14 24.05
N GLU A 346 28.77 19.09 23.29
CA GLU A 346 28.13 18.78 22.01
C GLU A 346 26.61 18.61 22.18
N LYS A 347 26.19 17.93 23.25
CA LYS A 347 24.77 17.77 23.61
C LYS A 347 24.07 19.09 23.89
N ALA A 348 24.74 20.02 24.57
CA ALA A 348 24.19 21.35 24.84
C ALA A 348 24.06 22.18 23.55
N ALA A 349 25.09 22.16 22.70
CA ALA A 349 25.09 22.84 21.39
C ALA A 349 23.96 22.31 20.48
N LEU A 350 23.81 20.99 20.37
CA LEU A 350 22.74 20.37 19.57
C LEU A 350 21.34 20.67 20.13
N LYS A 351 21.17 20.75 21.46
CA LYS A 351 19.89 21.17 22.06
C LYS A 351 19.53 22.62 21.69
N LYS A 352 20.51 23.53 21.71
CA LYS A 352 20.33 24.93 21.28
C LYS A 352 19.96 25.00 19.80
N ARG A 353 20.72 24.34 18.94
CA ARG A 353 20.47 24.27 17.48
C ARG A 353 19.09 23.67 17.17
N LYS A 354 18.67 22.63 17.88
CA LYS A 354 17.33 22.04 17.77
C LYS A 354 16.23 23.07 18.08
N ALA A 355 16.40 23.92 19.09
CA ALA A 355 15.41 24.93 19.44
C ALA A 355 15.33 26.05 18.40
N GLU A 356 16.47 26.47 17.86
CA GLU A 356 16.56 27.42 16.74
C GLU A 356 15.86 26.86 15.50
N LEU A 357 16.22 25.64 15.09
CA LEU A 357 15.67 25.01 13.91
C LEU A 357 14.17 24.72 14.03
N LYS A 358 13.68 24.40 15.23
CA LYS A 358 12.23 24.30 15.49
C LYS A 358 11.49 25.62 15.26
N ARG A 359 12.07 26.75 15.66
CA ARG A 359 11.49 28.08 15.41
C ARG A 359 11.50 28.39 13.92
N ASP A 360 12.61 28.09 13.26
CA ASP A 360 12.77 28.29 11.83
C ASP A 360 11.75 27.47 11.02
N VAL A 361 11.58 26.18 11.32
CA VAL A 361 10.55 25.32 10.73
C VAL A 361 9.15 25.92 10.92
N LYS A 362 8.82 26.43 12.11
CA LYS A 362 7.52 27.06 12.39
C LYS A 362 7.32 28.32 11.55
N ASN A 363 8.34 29.15 11.41
CA ASN A 363 8.30 30.37 10.61
C ASN A 363 8.12 30.04 9.13
N LYS A 364 8.89 29.09 8.59
CA LYS A 364 8.77 28.61 7.21
C LYS A 364 7.40 27.99 6.93
N GLU A 365 6.81 27.26 7.88
CA GLU A 365 5.44 26.75 7.77
C GLU A 365 4.39 27.86 7.67
N ALA A 366 4.58 28.96 8.42
CA ALA A 366 3.69 30.12 8.35
C ALA A 366 3.81 30.84 6.99
N ILE A 367 5.04 31.04 6.50
CA ILE A 367 5.33 31.63 5.18
C ILE A 367 4.71 30.77 4.09
N GLN A 368 4.99 29.46 4.08
CA GLN A 368 4.41 28.50 3.15
C GLN A 368 2.87 28.62 3.12
N LYS A 369 2.21 28.57 4.28
CA LYS A 369 0.76 28.68 4.37
C LYS A 369 0.22 29.99 3.78
N ARG A 370 0.92 31.11 4.01
CA ARG A 370 0.59 32.41 3.44
C ARG A 370 0.70 32.39 1.91
N LEU A 371 1.81 31.93 1.37
CA LEU A 371 2.06 31.88 -0.08
C LEU A 371 1.04 31.00 -0.81
N TYR A 372 0.70 29.84 -0.26
CA TYR A 372 -0.35 29.00 -0.83
C TYR A 372 -1.74 29.67 -0.81
N LYS A 373 -2.03 30.47 0.22
CA LYS A 373 -3.29 31.22 0.29
C LYS A 373 -3.32 32.33 -0.76
N GLU A 374 -2.23 33.07 -0.91
CA GLU A 374 -2.10 34.12 -1.95
C GLU A 374 -2.20 33.50 -3.35
N ALA A 375 -1.51 32.40 -3.61
CA ALA A 375 -1.59 31.70 -4.88
C ALA A 375 -3.01 31.28 -5.26
N LEU A 376 -3.83 30.83 -4.30
CA LEU A 376 -5.24 30.51 -4.55
C LEU A 376 -6.08 31.75 -4.90
N THR A 377 -5.69 32.94 -4.48
CA THR A 377 -6.44 34.18 -4.79
C THR A 377 -6.10 34.76 -6.16
N THR A 378 -4.91 34.50 -6.67
CA THR A 378 -4.42 35.01 -7.97
C THR A 378 -4.40 33.96 -9.07
N ILE A 379 -4.86 32.73 -8.79
CA ILE A 379 -4.85 31.64 -9.75
C ILE A 379 -5.81 31.89 -10.92
N GLU A 380 -5.25 31.84 -12.13
CA GLU A 380 -6.03 31.72 -13.34
C GLU A 380 -6.58 30.30 -13.49
N VAL A 381 -7.91 30.18 -13.55
CA VAL A 381 -8.60 28.89 -13.62
C VAL A 381 -8.88 28.53 -15.09
N THR A 382 -8.21 27.50 -15.59
CA THR A 382 -8.42 26.96 -16.94
C THR A 382 -8.96 25.52 -16.89
N PRO A 383 -9.71 25.06 -17.91
CA PRO A 383 -10.19 23.67 -17.97
C PRO A 383 -9.07 22.63 -17.87
N GLU A 384 -7.90 22.91 -18.47
CA GLU A 384 -6.74 22.04 -18.41
C GLU A 384 -6.18 21.93 -16.98
N LYS A 385 -6.03 23.07 -16.30
CA LYS A 385 -5.59 23.13 -14.90
C LYS A 385 -6.57 22.40 -13.97
N ILE A 386 -7.88 22.53 -14.19
CA ILE A 386 -8.90 21.76 -13.44
C ILE A 386 -8.75 20.25 -13.67
N LYS A 387 -8.53 19.83 -14.93
CA LYS A 387 -8.35 18.40 -15.26
C LYS A 387 -7.11 17.82 -14.56
N LYS A 388 -5.98 18.52 -14.58
CA LYS A 388 -4.76 18.16 -13.83
C LYS A 388 -5.03 18.13 -12.32
N ALA A 389 -5.74 19.13 -11.78
CA ALA A 389 -6.07 19.20 -10.35
C ALA A 389 -6.93 18.01 -9.89
N LYS A 390 -7.97 17.64 -10.67
CA LYS A 390 -8.79 16.45 -10.41
C LYS A 390 -7.94 15.17 -10.40
N LYS A 391 -6.99 15.06 -11.34
CA LYS A 391 -6.09 13.91 -11.44
C LYS A 391 -5.22 13.75 -10.19
N LEU A 392 -4.56 14.82 -9.75
CA LEU A 392 -3.74 14.82 -8.55
C LEU A 392 -4.57 14.60 -7.28
N LEU A 393 -5.79 15.15 -7.24
CA LEU A 393 -6.67 15.02 -6.09
C LEU A 393 -7.01 13.57 -5.78
N GLU A 394 -7.12 12.70 -6.80
CA GLU A 394 -7.35 11.26 -6.59
C GLU A 394 -6.16 10.58 -5.89
N ILE A 395 -4.91 10.92 -6.22
CA ILE A 395 -3.72 10.43 -5.50
C ILE A 395 -3.76 10.91 -4.06
N ALA A 396 -4.02 12.20 -3.86
CA ALA A 396 -4.05 12.81 -2.53
C ALA A 396 -5.14 12.19 -1.65
N LYS A 397 -6.34 11.95 -2.20
CA LYS A 397 -7.45 11.26 -1.51
C LYS A 397 -7.12 9.81 -1.17
N PHE A 398 -6.45 9.08 -2.06
CA PHE A 398 -6.05 7.69 -1.78
C PHE A 398 -5.11 7.65 -0.57
N ILE A 399 -4.06 8.46 -0.59
CA ILE A 399 -3.06 8.51 0.49
C ILE A 399 -3.71 8.96 1.81
N ASP A 400 -4.44 10.08 1.80
CA ASP A 400 -5.13 10.60 2.99
C ASP A 400 -6.17 9.62 3.56
N GLY A 401 -6.90 8.93 2.69
CA GLY A 401 -7.88 7.92 3.07
C GLY A 401 -7.26 6.68 3.73
N ASN A 402 -6.07 6.28 3.30
CA ASN A 402 -5.30 5.22 3.95
C ASN A 402 -4.83 5.70 5.33
N PHE A 403 -4.26 6.89 5.40
CA PHE A 403 -3.80 7.51 6.64
C PHE A 403 -4.86 7.65 7.73
N SER A 404 -6.06 8.09 7.35
CA SER A 404 -7.15 8.30 8.30
C SER A 404 -7.58 7.01 8.99
N ARG A 405 -7.47 5.86 8.32
CA ARG A 405 -7.79 4.53 8.89
C ARG A 405 -6.66 4.02 9.78
N ILE A 406 -5.43 4.26 9.33
CA ILE A 406 -4.19 3.88 10.01
C ILE A 406 -4.04 4.63 11.33
N ALA A 407 -4.36 5.93 11.37
CA ALA A 407 -4.10 6.78 12.53
C ALA A 407 -4.82 6.31 13.79
N THR A 408 -6.08 5.91 13.65
CA THR A 408 -6.84 5.30 14.75
C THR A 408 -6.13 4.05 15.28
N ALA A 409 -5.71 3.13 14.39
CA ALA A 409 -5.03 1.91 14.79
C ALA A 409 -3.65 2.17 15.45
N MET A 410 -2.92 3.18 14.97
CA MET A 410 -1.60 3.54 15.51
C MET A 410 -1.65 4.12 16.92
N THR A 411 -2.68 4.91 17.23
CA THR A 411 -2.90 5.35 18.62
C THR A 411 -3.07 4.16 19.56
N PHE A 412 -3.79 3.11 19.14
CA PHE A 412 -3.93 1.88 19.94
C PHE A 412 -2.64 1.08 20.05
N LEU A 413 -1.89 0.94 18.95
CA LEU A 413 -0.60 0.25 18.93
C LEU A 413 0.41 0.89 19.89
N THR A 414 0.38 2.21 20.07
CA THR A 414 1.29 2.89 21.00
C THR A 414 1.19 2.34 22.42
N VAL A 415 -0.04 2.13 22.91
CA VAL A 415 -0.30 1.61 24.25
C VAL A 415 0.12 0.14 24.33
N LYS A 416 -0.29 -0.65 23.33
CA LYS A 416 -0.06 -2.09 23.31
C LYS A 416 1.40 -2.49 23.13
N ILE A 417 2.19 -1.74 22.37
CA ILE A 417 3.63 -2.01 22.21
C ILE A 417 4.37 -1.95 23.55
N ILE A 418 3.97 -1.06 24.47
CA ILE A 418 4.57 -0.97 25.80
C ILE A 418 4.26 -2.24 26.59
N ASP A 419 3.00 -2.67 26.57
CA ASP A 419 2.55 -3.90 27.23
C ASP A 419 3.24 -5.14 26.64
N ASP A 420 3.30 -5.26 25.31
CA ASP A 420 3.91 -6.39 24.60
C ASP A 420 5.42 -6.51 24.87
N ILE A 421 6.14 -5.38 24.96
CA ILE A 421 7.57 -5.36 25.31
C ILE A 421 7.76 -5.82 26.77
N ALA A 422 6.91 -5.34 27.68
CA ALA A 422 6.96 -5.76 29.07
C ALA A 422 6.72 -7.26 29.18
N VAL A 423 5.65 -7.78 28.57
CA VAL A 423 5.32 -9.22 28.55
C VAL A 423 6.46 -10.05 27.96
N TRP A 424 7.05 -9.61 26.84
CA TRP A 424 8.19 -10.33 26.24
C TRP A 424 9.41 -10.39 27.16
N GLY A 425 9.66 -9.33 27.93
CA GLY A 425 10.74 -9.29 28.93
C GLY A 425 10.58 -10.35 30.04
N TYR A 426 9.36 -10.79 30.31
CA TYR A 426 9.05 -11.81 31.33
C TYR A 426 9.00 -13.25 30.80
N LEU A 427 8.83 -13.45 29.49
CA LEU A 427 8.70 -14.79 28.89
C LEU A 427 10.07 -15.44 28.70
N LYS A 428 10.30 -16.62 29.31
CA LYS A 428 11.52 -17.41 29.04
C LYS A 428 11.43 -18.04 27.65
N PRO A 429 12.56 -18.33 26.97
CA PRO A 429 12.55 -19.00 25.66
C PRO A 429 11.78 -20.33 25.63
N LYS A 430 11.78 -21.09 26.74
CA LYS A 430 11.02 -22.33 26.89
C LYS A 430 9.51 -22.09 26.88
N ASP A 431 9.04 -21.02 27.53
CA ASP A 431 7.62 -20.66 27.60
C ASP A 431 7.10 -20.33 26.20
N ILE A 432 7.89 -19.60 25.42
CA ILE A 432 7.53 -19.22 24.04
C ILE A 432 7.44 -20.44 23.12
N SER A 433 8.41 -21.36 23.18
CA SER A 433 8.40 -22.58 22.36
C SER A 433 7.20 -23.48 22.69
N GLN A 434 6.82 -23.57 23.97
CA GLN A 434 5.63 -24.30 24.41
C GLN A 434 4.34 -23.64 23.90
N VAL A 435 4.24 -22.30 23.99
CA VAL A 435 3.09 -21.54 23.48
C VAL A 435 2.92 -21.70 21.97
N LEU A 436 4.00 -21.63 21.19
CA LEU A 436 3.94 -21.86 19.74
C LEU A 436 3.53 -23.30 19.41
N SER A 437 4.00 -24.28 20.19
CA SER A 437 3.59 -25.67 20.03
C SER A 437 2.10 -25.88 20.35
N SER A 438 1.58 -25.21 21.38
CA SER A 438 0.15 -25.29 21.72
C SER A 438 -0.73 -24.65 20.66
N LEU A 439 -0.31 -23.56 20.03
CA LEU A 439 -1.03 -22.94 18.90
C LEU A 439 -1.13 -23.87 17.68
N VAL A 440 -0.10 -24.68 17.41
CA VAL A 440 -0.14 -25.73 16.37
C VAL A 440 -1.15 -26.81 16.76
N ILE A 441 -1.12 -27.29 18.00
CA ILE A 441 -2.05 -28.32 18.51
C ILE A 441 -3.51 -27.85 18.45
N MET A 442 -3.76 -26.58 18.76
CA MET A 442 -5.09 -25.96 18.68
C MET A 442 -5.56 -25.70 17.24
N GLY A 443 -4.73 -25.93 16.22
CA GLY A 443 -5.03 -25.64 14.83
C GLY A 443 -5.08 -24.14 14.50
N ILE A 444 -4.56 -23.28 15.39
CA ILE A 444 -4.45 -21.84 15.14
C ILE A 444 -3.30 -21.58 14.15
N ILE A 445 -2.20 -22.32 14.25
CA ILE A 445 -1.15 -22.36 13.23
C ILE A 445 -1.39 -23.58 12.34
N VAL A 446 -1.55 -23.36 11.04
CA VAL A 446 -1.90 -24.39 10.05
C VAL A 446 -0.89 -24.48 8.91
N GLY A 447 -0.82 -25.66 8.28
CA GLY A 447 0.01 -25.92 7.09
C GLY A 447 0.86 -27.18 7.21
N PRO A 448 1.40 -27.69 6.08
CA PRO A 448 2.15 -28.95 6.03
C PRO A 448 3.40 -28.98 6.92
N ASP A 449 4.01 -27.81 7.21
CA ASP A 449 5.21 -27.67 8.06
C ASP A 449 4.99 -26.73 9.25
N ALA A 450 3.77 -26.67 9.79
CA ALA A 450 3.37 -25.71 10.83
C ALA A 450 4.35 -25.62 12.02
N ARG A 451 4.94 -26.75 12.43
CA ARG A 451 5.89 -26.84 13.54
C ARG A 451 7.27 -26.26 13.21
N ALA A 452 7.78 -26.46 11.99
CA ALA A 452 9.06 -25.90 11.57
C ALA A 452 8.93 -24.40 11.32
N LEU A 453 7.83 -23.99 10.66
CA LEU A 453 7.49 -22.58 10.45
C LEU A 453 7.36 -21.82 11.77
N SER A 454 6.72 -22.40 12.79
CA SER A 454 6.58 -21.74 14.10
C SER A 454 7.93 -21.52 14.79
N GLN A 455 8.89 -22.43 14.65
CA GLN A 455 10.25 -22.25 15.18
C GLN A 455 11.05 -21.17 14.44
N GLU A 456 10.89 -21.04 13.12
CA GLU A 456 11.49 -19.92 12.38
C GLU A 456 10.87 -18.58 12.78
N ARG A 457 9.54 -18.54 12.97
CA ARG A 457 8.82 -17.36 13.48
C ARG A 457 9.32 -16.95 14.85
N PHE A 458 9.62 -17.89 15.75
CA PHE A 458 10.19 -17.57 17.06
C PHE A 458 11.49 -16.75 16.94
N LYS A 459 12.43 -17.21 16.12
CA LYS A 459 13.71 -16.51 15.90
C LYS A 459 13.50 -15.12 15.32
N LEU A 460 12.53 -14.98 14.41
CA LEU A 460 12.16 -13.70 13.82
C LEU A 460 11.56 -12.75 14.87
N LEU A 461 10.59 -13.21 15.65
CA LEU A 461 9.92 -12.42 16.69
C LEU A 461 10.90 -11.82 17.70
N GLY A 462 11.86 -12.62 18.18
CA GLY A 462 12.88 -12.11 19.11
C GLY A 462 13.66 -10.92 18.55
N LYS A 463 14.04 -10.95 17.26
CA LYS A 463 14.72 -9.82 16.61
C LYS A 463 13.80 -8.61 16.44
N ARG A 464 12.52 -8.86 16.15
CA ARG A 464 11.52 -7.81 15.91
C ARG A 464 11.18 -7.04 17.18
N VAL A 465 11.00 -7.71 18.30
CA VAL A 465 10.67 -7.07 19.59
C VAL A 465 11.74 -6.08 20.02
N ILE A 466 13.03 -6.44 19.88
CA ILE A 466 14.16 -5.57 20.26
C ILE A 466 14.13 -4.24 19.49
N THR A 467 13.74 -4.29 18.22
CA THR A 467 13.74 -3.12 17.31
C THR A 467 12.38 -2.44 17.20
N LEU A 468 11.34 -3.02 17.82
CA LEU A 468 9.96 -2.59 17.72
C LEU A 468 9.75 -1.12 18.09
N PRO A 469 10.25 -0.60 19.23
CA PRO A 469 10.07 0.82 19.56
C PRO A 469 10.63 1.75 18.49
N VAL A 470 11.86 1.48 18.04
CA VAL A 470 12.56 2.34 17.07
C VAL A 470 11.82 2.33 15.74
N ASN A 471 11.51 1.14 15.22
CA ASN A 471 10.78 0.99 13.96
C ASN A 471 9.38 1.59 14.04
N TYR A 472 8.66 1.40 15.16
CA TYR A 472 7.36 2.01 15.39
C TYR A 472 7.41 3.53 15.25
N PHE A 473 8.30 4.20 15.99
CA PHE A 473 8.40 5.66 15.95
C PHE A 473 8.87 6.18 14.59
N SER A 474 9.80 5.48 13.93
CA SER A 474 10.26 5.86 12.59
C SER A 474 9.15 5.72 11.55
N ILE A 475 8.50 4.57 11.47
CA ILE A 475 7.37 4.33 10.56
C ILE A 475 6.29 5.38 10.80
N TRP A 476 5.90 5.58 12.06
CA TRP A 476 4.84 6.52 12.40
C TRP A 476 5.20 7.98 12.08
N GLY A 477 6.43 8.39 12.36
CA GLY A 477 6.94 9.71 12.05
C GLY A 477 6.89 10.03 10.55
N HIS A 478 7.40 9.12 9.72
CA HIS A 478 7.34 9.26 8.25
C HIS A 478 5.90 9.28 7.76
N ALA A 479 5.06 8.42 8.31
CA ALA A 479 3.68 8.34 7.92
C ALA A 479 2.95 9.68 8.24
N ILE A 480 3.12 10.25 9.43
CA ILE A 480 2.59 11.58 9.78
C ILE A 480 3.11 12.68 8.84
N ALA A 481 4.40 12.66 8.52
CA ALA A 481 5.01 13.64 7.62
C ALA A 481 4.36 13.59 6.22
N GLN A 482 4.19 12.40 5.65
CA GLN A 482 3.48 12.20 4.39
C GLN A 482 2.03 12.68 4.46
N LYS A 483 1.31 12.36 5.55
CA LYS A 483 -0.06 12.84 5.75
C LYS A 483 -0.13 14.36 5.74
N LYS A 484 0.75 15.04 6.45
CA LYS A 484 0.79 16.51 6.51
C LYS A 484 1.05 17.11 5.13
N GLN A 485 1.99 16.53 4.38
CA GLN A 485 2.31 16.96 3.02
C GLN A 485 1.13 16.76 2.07
N VAL A 486 0.50 15.59 2.09
CA VAL A 486 -0.66 15.28 1.23
C VAL A 486 -1.88 16.12 1.60
N ALA A 487 -2.13 16.37 2.89
CA ALA A 487 -3.23 17.21 3.33
C ALA A 487 -3.11 18.66 2.79
N LYS A 488 -1.88 19.19 2.72
CA LYS A 488 -1.59 20.49 2.09
C LYS A 488 -2.03 20.49 0.63
N TYR A 489 -1.51 19.54 -0.17
CA TYR A 489 -1.86 19.45 -1.58
C TYR A 489 -3.35 19.21 -1.79
N LYS A 490 -3.95 18.31 -1.02
CA LYS A 490 -5.38 18.01 -1.06
C LYS A 490 -6.23 19.25 -0.84
N GLY A 491 -5.93 20.05 0.19
CA GLY A 491 -6.68 21.28 0.46
C GLY A 491 -6.61 22.28 -0.69
N TYR A 492 -5.43 22.46 -1.29
CA TYR A 492 -5.26 23.32 -2.46
C TYR A 492 -6.03 22.80 -3.68
N LEU A 493 -5.88 21.49 -3.98
CA LEU A 493 -6.55 20.83 -5.10
C LEU A 493 -8.08 20.85 -4.96
N GLU A 494 -8.61 20.65 -3.75
CA GLU A 494 -10.05 20.75 -3.48
C GLU A 494 -10.58 22.17 -3.66
N ALA A 495 -9.83 23.17 -3.20
CA ALA A 495 -10.19 24.57 -3.42
C ALA A 495 -10.23 24.90 -4.92
N MET A 496 -9.22 24.45 -5.66
CA MET A 496 -9.12 24.66 -7.10
C MET A 496 -10.23 23.96 -7.89
N VAL A 497 -10.52 22.69 -7.60
CA VAL A 497 -11.59 21.95 -8.27
C VAL A 497 -12.96 22.59 -8.03
N LYS A 498 -13.21 23.20 -6.85
CA LYS A 498 -14.45 23.95 -6.59
C LYS A 498 -14.59 25.21 -7.45
N MET A 499 -13.49 25.76 -7.96
CA MET A 499 -13.54 26.91 -8.86
C MET A 499 -14.00 26.53 -10.27
N GLU A 500 -14.16 25.24 -10.59
CA GLU A 500 -14.77 24.79 -11.86
C GLU A 500 -16.16 25.40 -12.08
N GLU A 501 -16.93 25.66 -11.01
CA GLU A 501 -18.24 26.32 -11.10
C GLU A 501 -18.17 27.77 -11.63
N LYS A 502 -16.97 28.36 -11.71
CA LYS A 502 -16.73 29.71 -12.21
C LYS A 502 -16.33 29.74 -13.70
N ILE A 503 -16.13 28.57 -14.31
CA ILE A 503 -15.84 28.38 -15.74
C ILE A 503 -17.17 28.09 -16.43
#